data_AF-A0A5N9BBF9-F1
#
_entry.id   AF-A0A5N9BBF9-F1
#
_cell.length_a   1.000
_cell.length_b   1.000
_cell.length_c   1.000
_cell.angle_alpha   90.00
_cell.angle_beta   90.00
_cell.angle_gamma   90.00
#
_symmetry.space_group_name_H-M   'P 1'
#
loop_
_entity.id
_entity.type
_entity.pdbx_description
1 polymer ?
#
loop_
_entity_poly.entity_id
_entity_poly.type
_entity_poly.pdbx_seq_one_letter_code
_entity_poly.pdbx_strand_id
1 'polypeptide(L)' 'MSNFALPPCPTPCENGVLVPLSDFGGHGASVLYKAWVCTDPDCGYNIKIRNGEIHLNEEIHQGRISRDR' A
#
# COMPACT_ATOMS: atom_id res chain seq x y z
N MET A 1 -19.56 -3.48 -18.80
CA MET A 1 -18.22 -3.33 -18.19
C MET A 1 -18.43 -2.65 -16.85
N SER A 2 -18.24 -3.35 -15.74
CA SER A 2 -18.28 -2.74 -14.41
C SER A 2 -17.10 -1.80 -14.28
N ASN A 3 -17.36 -0.50 -14.09
CA ASN A 3 -16.32 0.48 -13.79
C ASN A 3 -15.71 0.13 -12.43
N PHE A 4 -14.47 -0.35 -12.43
CA PHE A 4 -13.71 -0.60 -11.21
C PHE A 4 -13.10 0.72 -10.75
N ALA A 5 -13.87 1.54 -10.04
CA ALA A 5 -13.37 2.79 -9.47
C ALA A 5 -12.66 2.49 -8.14
N LEU A 6 -11.43 3.00 -7.99
CA LEU A 6 -10.73 2.93 -6.71
C LEU A 6 -11.36 3.91 -5.71
N PRO A 7 -11.45 3.56 -4.42
CA PRO A 7 -11.99 4.46 -3.43
C PRO A 7 -11.04 5.66 -3.21
N PRO A 8 -11.58 6.85 -2.88
CA PRO A 8 -10.77 7.99 -2.48
C PRO A 8 -10.02 7.68 -1.17
N CYS A 9 -8.93 8.39 -0.92
CA CYS A 9 -8.26 8.30 0.37
C CYS A 9 -9.13 8.88 1.51
N PRO A 10 -9.02 8.34 2.73
CA PRO A 10 -9.66 8.93 3.91
C PRO A 10 -9.07 10.30 4.28
N THR A 11 -9.86 11.14 4.94
CA THR A 11 -9.36 12.39 5.53
C THR A 11 -8.31 12.08 6.61
N PRO A 12 -7.23 12.87 6.73
CA PRO A 12 -7.00 14.19 6.12
C PRO A 12 -6.31 14.16 4.74
N CYS A 13 -6.20 13.02 4.06
CA CYS A 13 -5.67 13.02 2.70
C CYS A 13 -6.66 13.73 1.76
N GLU A 14 -6.16 14.64 0.94
CA GLU A 14 -7.03 15.45 0.07
C GLU A 14 -6.90 15.03 -1.40
N ASN A 15 -5.74 14.50 -1.80
CA ASN A 15 -5.40 14.29 -3.20
C ASN A 15 -4.90 12.86 -3.46
N GLY A 16 -5.81 11.89 -3.46
CA GLY A 16 -5.44 10.53 -3.84
C GLY A 16 -6.56 9.51 -3.86
N VAL A 17 -6.21 8.33 -4.34
CA VAL A 17 -7.03 7.11 -4.27
C VAL A 17 -6.30 6.05 -3.47
N LEU A 18 -7.06 5.16 -2.85
CA LEU A 18 -6.52 4.06 -2.07
C LEU A 18 -6.27 2.86 -2.99
N VAL A 19 -5.00 2.56 -3.26
CA VAL A 19 -4.58 1.48 -4.19
C VAL A 19 -4.23 0.20 -3.43
N PRO A 20 -4.65 -0.98 -3.91
CA PRO A 20 -4.16 -2.25 -3.40
C PRO A 20 -2.74 -2.54 -3.89
N LEU A 21 -1.85 -2.87 -2.97
CA LEU A 21 -0.50 -3.33 -3.24
C LEU A 21 -0.36 -4.81 -2.88
N SER A 22 0.35 -5.52 -3.74
CA SER A 22 0.74 -6.93 -3.56
C SER A 22 2.24 -7.01 -3.34
N ASP A 23 2.70 -8.12 -2.79
CA ASP A 23 4.10 -8.36 -2.46
C ASP A 23 4.42 -9.85 -2.64
N PHE A 24 5.66 -10.24 -2.37
CA PHE A 24 6.08 -11.63 -2.33
C PHE A 24 6.43 -12.03 -0.89
N GLY A 25 5.96 -13.20 -0.48
CA GLY A 25 6.28 -13.84 0.79
C GLY A 25 7.55 -14.68 0.72
N GLY A 26 7.75 -15.52 1.73
CA GLY A 26 8.84 -16.50 1.74
C GLY A 26 8.83 -17.37 0.48
N HIS A 27 10.02 -17.65 -0.06
CA HIS A 27 10.21 -18.43 -1.28
C HIS A 27 9.55 -17.84 -2.54
N GLY A 28 9.25 -16.54 -2.56
CA GLY A 28 8.68 -15.86 -3.73
C GLY A 28 7.20 -16.13 -3.96
N ALA A 29 6.49 -16.67 -2.96
CA ALA A 29 5.05 -16.86 -3.05
C ALA A 29 4.32 -15.53 -3.19
N SER A 30 3.43 -15.38 -4.17
CA SER A 30 2.63 -14.17 -4.35
C SER A 30 1.72 -13.93 -3.14
N VAL A 31 1.76 -12.72 -2.60
CA VAL A 31 0.88 -12.23 -1.54
C VAL A 31 0.07 -11.08 -2.10
N LEU A 32 -1.14 -11.40 -2.55
CA LEU A 32 -2.04 -10.40 -3.12
C LEU A 32 -2.66 -9.55 -2.01
N TYR A 33 -2.89 -8.27 -2.29
CA TYR A 33 -3.63 -7.36 -1.42
C TYR A 33 -3.04 -7.27 0.00
N LYS A 34 -1.71 -7.21 0.09
CA LYS A 34 -0.98 -7.13 1.36
C LYS A 34 -1.11 -5.76 2.02
N ALA A 35 -1.32 -4.73 1.21
CA ALA A 35 -1.51 -3.37 1.71
C ALA A 35 -2.49 -2.57 0.85
N TRP A 36 -3.07 -1.54 1.45
CA TRP A 36 -3.76 -0.47 0.75
C TRP A 36 -3.05 0.83 1.10
N VAL A 37 -2.66 1.61 0.10
CA VAL A 37 -1.86 2.82 0.27
C VAL A 37 -2.54 3.97 -0.44
N CYS A 38 -2.60 5.12 0.23
CA CYS A 38 -3.06 6.35 -0.41
C CYS A 38 -2.00 6.87 -1.38
N THR A 39 -2.40 7.27 -2.59
CA THR A 39 -1.48 7.85 -3.58
C THR A 39 -1.12 9.31 -3.30
N ASP A 40 -1.71 9.94 -2.28
CA ASP A 40 -1.34 11.28 -1.82
C ASP A 40 0.05 11.22 -1.17
N PRO A 41 1.09 11.84 -1.78
CA PRO A 41 2.46 11.75 -1.30
C PRO A 41 2.68 12.42 0.06
N ASP A 42 1.79 13.32 0.46
CA ASP A 42 1.93 14.12 1.69
C ASP A 42 1.14 13.53 2.87
N CYS A 43 0.19 12.62 2.62
CA CYS A 43 -0.68 12.07 3.67
C CYS A 43 -0.13 10.79 4.32
N GLY A 44 0.46 9.89 3.53
CA GLY A 44 1.03 8.64 4.02
C GLY A 44 0.02 7.60 4.56
N TYR A 45 -1.29 7.81 4.41
CA TYR A 45 -2.30 6.86 4.89
C TYR A 45 -2.10 5.48 4.27
N ASN A 46 -2.08 4.45 5.11
CA ASN A 46 -1.93 3.07 4.66
C ASN A 46 -2.53 2.06 5.63
N ILE A 47 -2.96 0.92 5.09
CA ILE A 47 -3.41 -0.27 5.83
C ILE A 47 -2.52 -1.42 5.36
N LYS A 48 -1.91 -2.17 6.30
CA LYS A 48 -1.04 -3.31 5.99
C LYS A 48 -1.51 -4.54 6.75
N ILE A 49 -1.44 -5.71 6.12
CA ILE A 49 -1.67 -7.00 6.77
C ILE A 49 -0.33 -7.72 6.95
N ARG A 50 -0.06 -8.17 8.18
CA ARG A 50 1.12 -8.98 8.52
C ARG A 50 0.71 -10.12 9.42
N ASN A 51 0.87 -11.37 8.96
CA ASN A 51 0.60 -12.57 9.76
C ASN A 51 -0.79 -12.57 10.45
N GLY A 52 -1.80 -11.98 9.80
CA GLY A 52 -3.17 -11.88 10.35
C GLY A 52 -3.45 -10.60 11.15
N GLU A 53 -2.44 -9.76 11.41
CA GLU A 53 -2.59 -8.48 12.09
C GLU A 53 -2.79 -7.34 11.09
N ILE A 54 -3.63 -6.36 11.48
CA ILE A 54 -3.91 -5.15 10.70
C ILE A 54 -3.13 -3.99 11.32
N HIS A 55 -2.30 -3.35 10.50
CA HIS A 55 -1.52 -2.18 10.87
C HIS A 55 -2.03 -0.96 10.10
N LEU A 56 -2.17 0.18 10.79
CA LEU A 56 -2.66 1.42 10.22
C LEU A 56 -1.58 2.51 10.30
N ASN A 57 -1.41 3.25 9.20
CA ASN A 57 -0.55 4.44 9.11
C ASN A 57 0.88 4.23 9.59
N GLU A 58 1.43 3.04 9.34
CA GLU A 58 2.83 2.80 9.63
C GLU A 58 3.73 3.62 8.71
N GLU A 59 4.93 3.91 9.20
CA GLU A 59 5.97 4.59 8.43
C GLU A 59 6.20 3.91 7.06
N ILE A 60 6.33 4.74 6.03
CA ILE A 60 6.64 4.30 4.67
C ILE A 60 8.11 4.56 4.44
N HIS A 61 8.91 3.49 4.43
CA HIS A 61 10.32 3.60 4.12
C HIS A 61 10.51 3.62 2.59
N GLN A 62 11.32 4.56 2.11
CA GLN A 62 11.79 4.52 0.73
C GLN A 62 12.61 3.24 0.53
N GLY A 63 12.19 2.42 -0.44
CA GLY A 63 12.93 1.22 -0.80
C GLY A 63 14.39 1.57 -1.09
N ARG A 64 15.32 0.75 -0.61
CA ARG A 64 16.73 0.89 -0.99
C ARG A 64 16.79 0.81 -2.52
N ILE A 65 17.16 1.91 -3.16
CA ILE A 65 17.70 1.86 -4.53
C ILE A 65 18.93 0.98 -4.39
N SER A 66 18.84 -0.28 -4.81
CA SER A 66 20.03 -1.10 -4.99
C SER A 66 20.84 -0.40 -6.07
N ARG A 67 21.81 0.42 -5.65
CA ARG A 67 22.93 0.75 -6.53
C ARG A 67 23.62 -0.58 -6.77
N ASP A 68 23.36 -1.11 -7.97
CA ASP A 68 24.11 -2.09 -8.72
C ASP A 68 25.34 -2.67 -7.99
N ARG A 69 25.32 -3.99 -7.79
CA ARG A 69 26.52 -4.81 -7.64
C ARG A 69 26.38 -6.01 -8.54
#